data_AF-A0A1V9Z7J9-F1
#
_entry.id   AF-A0A1V9Z7J9-F1
#
_cell.length_a   1.000
_cell.length_b   1.000
_cell.length_c   1.000
_cell.angle_alpha   90.00
_cell.angle_beta   90.00
_cell.angle_gamma   90.00
#
_symmetry.space_group_name_H-M   'P 1'
#
loop_
_entity.id
_entity.type
_entity.pdbx_description
1 polymer ?
#
loop_
_entity_poly.entity_id
_entity_poly.type
_entity_poly.pdbx_seq_one_letter_code
_entity_poly.pdbx_strand_id
1 'polypeptide(L)'
;MTDDCKGFEEPQFETDDDEEHDVDDVEAAARLADETVAMLVQIGCRLVCIDFDATFVKVHTNGEWPHTAAELVPHVRAYFRILCPLLTEKTQLTVAVVTFSPQLELIQEVLRLCFEPSVANRIIVRCNDTSWCVLRSEAEKFTGIEAQHLHLDRKSKVSYVVSAGLAACKLQQADPANYFILHQAIKSADTLLIDDCADNVAIASQCGIPGLHFDPTTFRAQLLALDKHEPGRQRRQKLAKMLSRRLQQPIKLQVICSSPPVKARKSPGRPAFCTPSPMTKLKVTSRVGRPKSKRCTKFRILPERVAIKPHDDGASDTSFSLPSVLSWNTIDAE
;
A
#
# COMPACT_ATOMS: atom_id res chain seq x y z
N MET A 1 -56.17 12.58 -65.69
CA MET A 1 -55.08 13.34 -65.02
C MET A 1 -54.91 12.67 -63.69
N THR A 2 -53.81 11.93 -63.59
CA THR A 2 -53.51 10.90 -62.61
C THR A 2 -53.03 11.47 -61.29
N ASP A 3 -53.43 10.77 -60.23
CA ASP A 3 -52.98 10.86 -58.85
C ASP A 3 -51.45 10.84 -58.70
N ASP A 4 -50.94 11.59 -57.73
CA ASP A 4 -49.63 11.33 -57.10
C ASP A 4 -49.66 11.87 -55.65
N CYS A 5 -50.26 11.09 -54.76
CA CYS A 5 -50.05 11.22 -53.32
C CYS A 5 -48.72 10.51 -52.96
N LYS A 6 -47.67 11.30 -52.77
CA LYS A 6 -46.39 10.81 -52.24
C LYS A 6 -46.54 10.47 -50.76
N GLY A 7 -46.39 9.19 -50.43
CA GLY A 7 -46.28 8.69 -49.06
C GLY A 7 -45.03 9.24 -48.37
N PHE A 8 -45.21 9.70 -47.13
CA PHE A 8 -44.14 9.87 -46.17
C PHE A 8 -43.84 8.49 -45.59
N GLU A 9 -42.67 7.93 -45.91
CA GLU A 9 -42.12 6.80 -45.16
C GLU A 9 -41.53 7.35 -43.86
N GLU A 10 -42.09 6.91 -42.74
CA GLU A 10 -41.52 7.11 -41.40
C GLU A 10 -40.17 6.39 -41.32
N PRO A 11 -39.11 7.01 -40.79
CA PRO A 11 -37.87 6.32 -40.54
C PRO A 11 -38.09 5.31 -39.41
N GLN A 12 -38.02 4.03 -39.75
CA GLN A 12 -37.89 2.96 -38.77
C GLN A 12 -36.58 3.16 -38.01
N PHE A 13 -36.71 3.56 -36.75
CA PHE A 13 -35.63 3.50 -35.77
C PHE A 13 -35.40 2.01 -35.46
N GLU A 14 -34.40 1.42 -36.10
CA GLU A 14 -33.80 0.17 -35.62
C GLU A 14 -33.15 0.51 -34.27
N THR A 15 -33.81 0.13 -33.18
CA THR A 15 -33.19 0.04 -31.87
C THR A 15 -32.32 -1.21 -31.89
N ASP A 16 -31.03 -1.02 -32.15
CA ASP A 16 -30.02 -2.01 -31.83
C ASP A 16 -30.04 -2.20 -30.30
N ASP A 17 -30.79 -3.22 -29.87
CA ASP A 17 -30.81 -3.76 -28.52
C ASP A 17 -29.46 -4.42 -28.19
N ASP A 18 -28.40 -3.60 -28.09
CA ASP A 18 -27.07 -3.99 -27.59
C ASP A 18 -27.00 -3.90 -26.04
N GLU A 19 -28.13 -3.95 -25.34
CA GLU A 19 -28.19 -4.01 -23.87
C GLU A 19 -28.04 -5.45 -23.34
N GLU A 20 -26.99 -6.19 -23.73
CA GLU A 20 -26.75 -7.50 -23.10
C GLU A 20 -25.28 -7.96 -23.12
N HIS A 21 -24.31 -7.11 -22.74
CA HIS A 21 -22.89 -7.52 -22.59
C HIS A 21 -22.12 -6.92 -21.40
N ASP A 22 -22.78 -6.38 -20.35
CA ASP A 22 -22.09 -5.83 -19.17
C ASP A 22 -22.06 -6.80 -17.94
N VAL A 23 -22.76 -7.95 -18.01
CA VAL A 23 -22.86 -8.91 -16.88
C VAL A 23 -21.68 -9.91 -16.84
N ASP A 24 -21.05 -10.20 -17.99
CA ASP A 24 -20.00 -11.23 -18.11
C ASP A 24 -18.59 -10.79 -17.68
N ASP A 25 -18.36 -9.52 -17.31
CA ASP A 25 -17.02 -9.03 -16.96
C ASP A 25 -16.83 -8.75 -15.46
N VAL A 26 -17.85 -8.94 -14.61
CA VAL A 26 -17.71 -8.69 -13.16
C VAL A 26 -16.81 -9.73 -12.49
N GLU A 27 -16.96 -11.02 -12.84
CA GLU A 27 -16.12 -12.09 -12.29
C GLU A 27 -14.67 -11.98 -12.82
N ALA A 28 -14.50 -11.64 -14.10
CA ALA A 28 -13.18 -11.42 -14.67
C ALA A 28 -12.49 -10.20 -14.05
N ALA A 29 -13.23 -9.10 -13.85
CA ALA A 29 -12.77 -7.93 -13.13
C ALA A 29 -12.40 -8.25 -11.68
N ALA A 30 -13.17 -9.10 -10.97
CA ALA A 30 -12.86 -9.53 -9.61
C ALA A 30 -11.54 -10.31 -9.56
N ARG A 31 -11.38 -11.32 -10.41
CA ARG A 31 -10.14 -12.10 -10.52
C ARG A 31 -8.94 -11.20 -10.84
N LEU A 32 -9.12 -10.27 -11.77
CA LEU A 32 -8.08 -9.31 -12.12
C LEU A 32 -7.74 -8.38 -10.95
N ALA A 33 -8.73 -7.92 -10.19
CA ALA A 33 -8.51 -7.06 -9.03
C ALA A 33 -7.73 -7.79 -7.93
N ASP A 34 -8.07 -9.06 -7.65
CA ASP A 34 -7.32 -9.90 -6.72
C ASP A 34 -5.86 -10.11 -7.18
N GLU A 35 -5.64 -10.43 -8.46
CA GLU A 35 -4.32 -10.55 -9.08
C GLU A 35 -3.53 -9.24 -8.93
N THR A 36 -4.17 -8.10 -9.20
CA THR A 36 -3.59 -6.76 -9.01
C THR A 36 -3.17 -6.53 -7.57
N VAL A 37 -4.05 -6.75 -6.60
CA VAL A 37 -3.72 -6.53 -5.18
C VAL A 37 -2.56 -7.43 -4.74
N ALA A 38 -2.60 -8.71 -5.10
CA ALA A 38 -1.53 -9.66 -4.78
C ALA A 38 -0.18 -9.22 -5.37
N MET A 39 -0.17 -8.81 -6.64
CA MET A 39 1.02 -8.31 -7.32
C MET A 39 1.53 -7.02 -6.68
N LEU A 40 0.67 -6.05 -6.40
CA LEU A 40 1.05 -4.78 -5.78
C LEU A 40 1.65 -4.98 -4.39
N VAL A 41 1.08 -5.87 -3.59
CA VAL A 41 1.63 -6.29 -2.30
C VAL A 41 2.99 -6.97 -2.49
N GLN A 42 3.09 -7.89 -3.46
CA GLN A 42 4.32 -8.61 -3.78
C GLN A 42 5.43 -7.66 -4.21
N ILE A 43 5.17 -6.66 -5.04
CA ILE A 43 6.18 -5.67 -5.43
C ILE A 43 6.41 -4.66 -4.31
N GLY A 44 5.57 -4.58 -3.29
CA GLY A 44 5.74 -3.65 -2.17
C GLY A 44 5.32 -2.23 -2.53
N CYS A 45 4.29 -2.12 -3.38
CA CYS A 45 3.57 -0.87 -3.59
C CYS A 45 2.93 -0.43 -2.27
N ARG A 46 2.86 0.89 -2.07
CA ARG A 46 2.29 1.52 -0.88
C ARG A 46 1.25 2.59 -1.23
N LEU A 47 1.29 3.12 -2.44
CA LEU A 47 0.31 4.07 -2.94
C LEU A 47 -0.08 3.74 -4.38
N VAL A 48 -1.37 3.57 -4.63
CA VAL A 48 -1.93 3.45 -5.97
C VAL A 48 -2.67 4.75 -6.29
N CYS A 49 -2.18 5.48 -7.28
CA CYS A 49 -2.81 6.66 -7.83
C CYS A 49 -3.59 6.26 -9.09
N ILE A 50 -4.88 6.58 -9.13
CA ILE A 50 -5.79 6.21 -10.21
C ILE A 50 -6.32 7.50 -10.83
N ASP A 51 -6.17 7.66 -12.14
CA ASP A 51 -6.84 8.75 -12.86
C ASP A 51 -8.36 8.55 -12.88
N PHE A 52 -9.10 9.65 -12.99
CA PHE A 52 -10.55 9.63 -12.94
C PHE A 52 -11.18 9.46 -14.33
N ASP A 53 -11.01 10.44 -15.20
CA ASP A 53 -11.61 10.50 -16.53
C ASP A 53 -11.06 9.40 -17.43
N ALA A 54 -11.93 8.72 -18.19
CA ALA A 54 -11.60 7.59 -19.06
C ALA A 54 -10.81 6.41 -18.42
N THR A 55 -10.41 6.52 -17.15
CA THR A 55 -9.76 5.51 -16.34
C THR A 55 -10.74 4.97 -15.30
N PHE A 56 -10.98 5.67 -14.19
CA PHE A 56 -11.92 5.23 -13.14
C PHE A 56 -13.36 5.16 -13.65
N VAL A 57 -13.79 6.20 -14.39
CA VAL A 57 -15.04 6.20 -15.15
C VAL A 57 -14.77 5.85 -16.62
N LYS A 58 -15.76 5.24 -17.28
CA LYS A 58 -15.71 4.89 -18.72
C LYS A 58 -15.70 6.16 -19.60
N VAL A 59 -16.28 7.26 -19.13
CA VAL A 59 -16.46 8.50 -19.90
C VAL A 59 -15.37 9.53 -19.62
N HIS A 60 -15.13 10.42 -20.58
CA HIS A 60 -14.25 11.57 -20.41
C HIS A 60 -15.09 12.81 -20.07
N THR A 61 -15.02 13.31 -18.83
CA THR A 61 -15.82 14.46 -18.37
C THR A 61 -15.31 15.80 -18.90
N ASN A 62 -14.13 15.80 -19.54
CA ASN A 62 -13.42 17.03 -19.96
C ASN A 62 -13.17 18.01 -18.82
N GLY A 63 -13.13 17.51 -17.57
CA GLY A 63 -12.96 18.30 -16.37
C GLY A 63 -14.23 18.99 -15.87
N GLU A 64 -15.36 18.90 -16.58
CA GLU A 64 -16.60 19.56 -16.18
C GLU A 64 -17.81 18.67 -16.51
N TRP A 65 -18.07 17.70 -15.65
CA TRP A 65 -19.31 16.93 -15.70
C TRP A 65 -20.49 17.82 -15.29
N PRO A 66 -21.50 18.02 -16.16
CA PRO A 66 -22.58 18.98 -15.91
C PRO A 66 -23.74 18.40 -15.10
N HIS A 67 -23.76 17.08 -14.90
CA HIS A 67 -24.84 16.35 -14.25
C HIS A 67 -24.49 15.99 -12.79
N THR A 68 -25.40 15.31 -12.11
CA THR A 68 -25.19 14.89 -10.73
C THR A 68 -24.18 13.74 -10.60
N ALA A 69 -23.68 13.53 -9.39
CA ALA A 69 -22.86 12.35 -9.07
C ALA A 69 -23.62 11.04 -9.31
N ALA A 70 -24.92 11.00 -9.00
CA ALA A 70 -25.76 9.82 -9.21
C ALA A 70 -25.84 9.43 -10.70
N GLU A 71 -25.85 10.42 -11.61
CA GLU A 71 -25.79 10.19 -13.06
C GLU A 71 -24.40 9.75 -13.54
N LEU A 72 -23.32 10.08 -12.81
CA LEU A 72 -21.97 9.66 -13.16
C LEU A 72 -21.63 8.24 -12.67
N VAL A 73 -22.26 7.79 -11.57
CA VAL A 73 -22.04 6.48 -10.94
C VAL A 73 -22.17 5.31 -11.93
N PRO A 74 -23.18 5.24 -12.82
CA PRO A 74 -23.28 4.18 -13.83
C PRO A 74 -22.04 4.07 -14.73
N HIS A 75 -21.30 5.15 -14.92
CA HIS A 75 -20.08 5.14 -15.73
C HIS A 75 -18.83 4.66 -14.97
N VAL A 76 -18.89 4.44 -13.65
CA VAL A 76 -17.75 3.91 -12.87
C VAL A 76 -17.50 2.45 -13.26
N ARG A 77 -16.27 2.13 -13.69
CA ARG A 77 -15.92 0.79 -14.15
C ARG A 77 -16.00 -0.24 -13.02
N ALA A 78 -16.59 -1.41 -13.31
CA ALA A 78 -16.72 -2.52 -12.36
C ALA A 78 -15.37 -2.93 -11.73
N TYR A 79 -14.30 -2.94 -12.53
CA TYR A 79 -12.95 -3.21 -12.07
C TYR A 79 -12.52 -2.32 -10.89
N PHE A 80 -12.74 -1.00 -10.96
CA PHE A 80 -12.36 -0.09 -9.88
C PHE A 80 -13.33 -0.15 -8.69
N ARG A 81 -14.61 -0.48 -8.93
CA ARG A 81 -15.57 -0.76 -7.85
C ARG A 81 -15.12 -1.94 -6.97
N ILE A 82 -14.45 -2.93 -7.55
CA ILE A 82 -13.96 -4.11 -6.84
C ILE A 82 -12.55 -3.86 -6.29
N LEU A 83 -11.66 -3.26 -7.08
CA LEU A 83 -10.27 -3.04 -6.71
C LEU A 83 -10.11 -2.11 -5.51
N CYS A 84 -10.83 -0.98 -5.47
CA CYS A 84 -10.64 0.02 -4.42
C CYS A 84 -10.88 -0.54 -3.01
N PRO A 85 -11.99 -1.25 -2.72
CA PRO A 85 -12.17 -1.95 -1.45
C PRO A 85 -11.00 -2.88 -1.11
N LEU A 86 -10.61 -3.78 -2.03
CA LEU A 86 -9.53 -4.74 -1.82
C LEU A 86 -8.18 -4.09 -1.51
N LEU A 87 -7.86 -2.96 -2.16
CA LEU A 87 -6.67 -2.17 -1.86
C LEU A 87 -6.75 -1.55 -0.46
N THR A 88 -7.89 -0.97 -0.09
CA THR A 88 -8.06 -0.33 1.23
C THR A 88 -8.04 -1.33 2.38
N GLU A 89 -8.42 -2.58 2.18
CA GLU A 89 -8.28 -3.63 3.20
C GLU A 89 -6.82 -3.91 3.58
N LYS A 90 -5.86 -3.65 2.68
CA LYS A 90 -4.43 -3.85 2.98
C LYS A 90 -3.89 -2.62 3.71
N THR A 91 -3.48 -2.80 4.97
CA THR A 91 -2.94 -1.72 5.81
C THR A 91 -1.70 -1.02 5.24
N GLN A 92 -0.93 -1.71 4.40
CA GLN A 92 0.27 -1.18 3.74
C GLN A 92 -0.02 -0.39 2.45
N LEU A 93 -1.23 -0.50 1.89
CA LEU A 93 -1.63 0.18 0.66
C LEU A 93 -2.53 1.37 0.98
N THR A 94 -2.32 2.45 0.24
CA THR A 94 -3.19 3.61 0.21
C THR A 94 -3.67 3.81 -1.23
N VAL A 95 -4.91 4.26 -1.38
CA VAL A 95 -5.50 4.57 -2.70
C VAL A 95 -5.67 6.07 -2.81
N ALA A 96 -5.38 6.62 -3.99
CA ALA A 96 -5.67 8.00 -4.33
C ALA A 96 -6.30 8.10 -5.72
N VAL A 97 -7.32 8.95 -5.86
CA VAL A 97 -7.79 9.45 -7.15
C VAL A 97 -7.01 10.73 -7.45
N VAL A 98 -6.35 10.78 -8.61
CA VAL A 98 -5.56 11.93 -9.07
C VAL A 98 -6.11 12.42 -10.41
N THR A 99 -6.78 13.57 -10.45
CA THR A 99 -7.45 14.07 -11.67
C THR A 99 -7.15 15.54 -11.96
N PHE A 100 -7.20 15.92 -13.24
CA PHE A 100 -7.16 17.32 -13.66
C PHE A 100 -8.52 18.03 -13.51
N SER A 101 -9.60 17.29 -13.28
CA SER A 101 -10.90 17.91 -12.96
C SER A 101 -10.78 18.77 -11.69
N PRO A 102 -11.38 19.96 -11.63
CA PRO A 102 -11.48 20.77 -10.41
C PRO A 102 -12.65 20.36 -9.50
N GLN A 103 -13.52 19.42 -9.92
CA GLN A 103 -14.80 19.12 -9.27
C GLN A 103 -14.65 18.18 -8.04
N LEU A 104 -13.97 18.65 -6.99
CA LEU A 104 -13.71 17.86 -5.76
C LEU A 104 -14.98 17.24 -5.18
N GLU A 105 -16.02 18.05 -4.98
CA GLU A 105 -17.25 17.65 -4.30
C GLU A 105 -17.99 16.56 -5.09
N LEU A 106 -18.06 16.70 -6.42
CA LEU A 106 -18.65 15.72 -7.31
C LEU A 106 -17.92 14.37 -7.18
N ILE A 107 -16.59 14.37 -7.27
CA ILE A 107 -15.79 13.14 -7.19
C ILE A 107 -15.95 12.47 -5.82
N GLN A 108 -15.94 13.24 -4.74
CA GLN A 108 -16.17 12.72 -3.40
C GLN A 108 -17.58 12.13 -3.23
N GLU A 109 -18.60 12.74 -3.84
CA GLU A 109 -19.96 12.19 -3.85
C GLU A 109 -20.03 10.90 -4.66
N VAL A 110 -19.41 10.83 -5.84
CA VAL A 110 -19.33 9.59 -6.63
C VAL A 110 -18.68 8.46 -5.81
N LEU A 111 -17.57 8.73 -5.12
CA LEU A 111 -16.92 7.75 -4.26
C LEU A 111 -17.83 7.29 -3.11
N ARG A 112 -18.58 8.21 -2.48
CA ARG A 112 -19.54 7.89 -1.41
C ARG A 112 -20.74 7.08 -1.89
N LEU A 113 -21.19 7.29 -3.13
CA LEU A 113 -22.26 6.50 -3.75
C LEU A 113 -21.77 5.12 -4.21
N CYS A 114 -20.48 4.97 -4.53
CA CYS A 114 -19.91 3.70 -4.99
C CYS A 114 -19.45 2.78 -3.87
N PHE A 115 -19.10 3.31 -2.70
CA PHE A 115 -18.40 2.57 -1.66
C PHE A 115 -18.96 2.83 -0.26
N GLU A 116 -18.84 1.83 0.60
CA GLU A 116 -19.07 1.99 2.04
C GLU A 116 -18.21 3.14 2.61
N PRO A 117 -18.70 3.88 3.62
CA PRO A 117 -17.97 5.01 4.22
C PRO A 117 -16.56 4.65 4.69
N SER A 118 -16.34 3.41 5.13
CA SER A 118 -15.03 2.90 5.56
C SER A 118 -14.00 2.85 4.42
N VAL A 119 -14.45 2.69 3.17
CA VAL A 119 -13.61 2.68 1.97
C VAL A 119 -13.53 4.09 1.39
N ALA A 120 -14.67 4.75 1.16
CA ALA A 120 -14.74 6.07 0.53
C ALA A 120 -13.87 7.11 1.26
N ASN A 121 -13.95 7.14 2.60
CA ASN A 121 -13.19 8.10 3.43
C ASN A 121 -11.68 7.82 3.47
N ARG A 122 -11.23 6.63 3.03
CA ARG A 122 -9.81 6.27 2.99
C ARG A 122 -9.16 6.56 1.65
N ILE A 123 -9.95 6.83 0.61
CA ILE A 123 -9.43 7.21 -0.71
C ILE A 123 -9.05 8.69 -0.68
N ILE A 124 -7.77 8.97 -0.93
CA ILE A 124 -7.30 10.35 -1.06
C ILE A 124 -7.78 10.91 -2.39
N VAL A 125 -8.34 12.12 -2.41
CA VAL A 125 -8.67 12.82 -3.66
C VAL A 125 -7.70 13.98 -3.87
N ARG A 126 -7.07 14.02 -5.04
CA ARG A 126 -6.25 15.13 -5.53
C ARG A 126 -6.77 15.53 -6.89
N CYS A 127 -7.61 16.55 -6.88
CA CYS A 127 -8.18 17.17 -8.07
C CYS A 127 -7.49 18.54 -8.29
N ASN A 128 -7.85 19.22 -9.38
CA ASN A 128 -7.31 20.53 -9.71
C ASN A 128 -7.99 21.66 -8.91
N ASP A 129 -7.89 21.57 -7.59
CA ASP A 129 -8.43 22.55 -6.65
C ASP A 129 -7.31 23.25 -5.87
N THR A 130 -7.71 24.16 -4.99
CA THR A 130 -6.80 24.97 -4.15
C THR A 130 -6.55 24.37 -2.76
N SER A 131 -7.12 23.20 -2.44
CA SER A 131 -7.03 22.60 -1.09
C SER A 131 -5.64 22.03 -0.75
N TRP A 132 -4.77 21.91 -1.75
CA TRP A 132 -3.42 21.37 -1.58
C TRP A 132 -2.38 22.13 -2.40
N CYS A 133 -1.14 22.06 -1.93
CA CYS A 133 0.04 22.53 -2.66
C CYS A 133 1.20 21.57 -2.40
N VAL A 134 2.20 21.60 -3.29
CA VAL A 134 3.42 20.81 -3.15
C VAL A 134 4.58 21.78 -3.12
N LEU A 135 5.35 21.76 -2.03
CA LEU A 135 6.60 22.50 -1.98
C LEU A 135 7.67 21.75 -2.79
N ARG A 136 8.53 22.52 -3.47
CA ARG A 136 9.66 21.96 -4.25
C ARG A 136 10.51 20.98 -3.44
N SER A 137 10.82 21.33 -2.19
CA SER A 137 11.61 20.48 -1.29
C SER A 137 10.88 19.21 -0.83
N GLU A 138 9.55 19.20 -0.83
CA GLU A 138 8.76 18.00 -0.55
C GLU A 138 8.76 17.07 -1.75
N ALA A 139 8.63 17.61 -2.96
CA ALA A 139 8.72 16.86 -4.20
C ALA A 139 10.10 16.19 -4.33
N GLU A 140 11.19 16.92 -4.08
CA GLU A 140 12.56 16.39 -4.07
C GLU A 140 12.72 15.24 -3.09
N LYS A 141 12.17 15.39 -1.88
CA LYS A 141 12.21 14.30 -0.89
C LYS A 141 11.40 13.09 -1.34
N PHE A 142 10.30 13.29 -2.05
CA PHE A 142 9.44 12.21 -2.52
C PHE A 142 10.03 11.46 -3.72
N THR A 143 10.54 12.18 -4.72
CA THR A 143 11.06 11.60 -5.98
C THR A 143 12.55 11.27 -5.92
N GLY A 144 13.32 11.98 -5.10
CA GLY A 144 14.79 11.94 -5.13
C GLY A 144 15.41 12.73 -6.29
N ILE A 145 14.61 13.51 -7.01
CA ILE A 145 15.02 14.32 -8.18
C ILE A 145 14.92 15.79 -7.81
N GLU A 146 15.90 16.61 -8.22
CA GLU A 146 15.87 18.06 -8.01
C GLU A 146 14.61 18.70 -8.61
N ALA A 147 13.97 19.62 -7.88
CA ALA A 147 12.66 20.15 -8.25
C ALA A 147 12.64 20.88 -9.60
N GLN A 148 13.77 21.40 -10.05
CA GLN A 148 13.90 22.05 -11.36
C GLN A 148 13.73 21.08 -12.54
N HIS A 149 13.88 19.78 -12.31
CA HIS A 149 13.66 18.72 -13.30
C HIS A 149 12.28 18.06 -13.15
N LEU A 150 11.43 18.56 -12.25
CA LEU A 150 10.09 18.03 -12.00
C LEU A 150 9.02 18.96 -12.58
N HIS A 151 8.02 18.37 -13.24
CA HIS A 151 6.83 19.07 -13.71
C HIS A 151 5.83 19.26 -12.55
N LEU A 152 6.10 20.23 -11.68
CA LEU A 152 5.28 20.48 -10.47
C LEU A 152 4.11 21.43 -10.71
N ASP A 153 3.88 21.87 -11.94
CA ASP A 153 2.69 22.63 -12.30
C ASP A 153 1.43 21.74 -12.33
N ARG A 154 0.27 22.38 -12.42
CA ARG A 154 -1.04 21.70 -12.44
C ARG A 154 -1.40 21.07 -13.79
N LYS A 155 -0.54 21.18 -14.81
CA LYS A 155 -0.72 20.55 -16.13
C LYS A 155 -0.08 19.16 -16.21
N SER A 156 0.69 18.75 -15.19
CA SER A 156 1.27 17.42 -15.10
C SER A 156 0.71 16.66 -13.91
N LYS A 157 0.42 15.36 -14.08
CA LYS A 157 0.02 14.45 -13.01
C LYS A 157 1.06 14.30 -11.90
N VAL A 158 2.32 14.63 -12.16
CA VAL A 158 3.40 14.49 -11.18
C VAL A 158 3.09 15.26 -9.91
N SER A 159 2.58 16.50 -10.00
CA SER A 159 2.24 17.30 -8.83
C SER A 159 1.10 16.67 -7.99
N TYR A 160 0.11 16.08 -8.64
CA TYR A 160 -1.02 15.39 -8.02
C TYR A 160 -0.57 14.13 -7.30
N VAL A 161 0.26 13.31 -7.96
CA VAL A 161 0.82 12.07 -7.39
C VAL A 161 1.73 12.38 -6.21
N VAL A 162 2.59 13.40 -6.30
CA VAL A 162 3.43 13.84 -5.17
C VAL A 162 2.55 14.28 -4.00
N SER A 163 1.54 15.10 -4.24
CA SER A 163 0.61 15.55 -3.20
C SER A 163 -0.14 14.39 -2.53
N ALA A 164 -0.57 13.41 -3.32
CA ALA A 164 -1.18 12.17 -2.81
C ALA A 164 -0.17 11.36 -1.98
N GLY A 165 1.08 11.25 -2.43
CA GLY A 165 2.18 10.61 -1.71
C GLY A 165 2.44 11.22 -0.33
N LEU A 166 2.45 12.55 -0.25
CA LEU A 166 2.63 13.27 1.01
C LEU A 166 1.45 13.05 1.96
N ALA A 167 0.22 13.05 1.44
CA ALA A 167 -0.98 12.77 2.23
C ALA A 167 -1.02 11.31 2.72
N ALA A 168 -0.67 10.35 1.85
CA ALA A 168 -0.58 8.94 2.18
C ALA A 168 0.50 8.68 3.26
N CYS A 169 1.64 9.38 3.20
CA CYS A 169 2.64 9.33 4.27
C CYS A 169 2.05 9.73 5.62
N LYS A 170 1.32 10.86 5.66
CA LYS A 170 0.70 11.35 6.91
C LYS A 170 -0.32 10.35 7.45
N LEU A 171 -1.17 9.79 6.60
CA LEU A 171 -2.14 8.76 6.98
C LEU A 171 -1.47 7.49 7.54
N GLN A 172 -0.46 6.96 6.85
CA GLN A 172 0.23 5.76 7.31
C GLN A 172 1.04 5.99 8.59
N GLN A 173 1.58 7.19 8.81
CA GLN A 173 2.30 7.54 10.04
C GLN A 173 1.38 7.81 11.23
N ALA A 174 0.12 8.18 10.99
CA ALA A 174 -0.86 8.38 12.05
C ALA A 174 -1.31 7.06 12.69
N ASP A 175 -1.19 5.94 11.99
CA ASP A 175 -1.51 4.61 12.50
C ASP A 175 -0.32 4.02 13.31
N PRO A 176 -0.45 3.84 14.63
CA PRO A 176 0.61 3.28 15.48
C PRO A 176 1.05 1.86 15.06
N ALA A 177 0.16 1.06 14.47
CA ALA A 177 0.50 -0.27 13.99
C ALA A 177 1.46 -0.20 12.78
N ASN A 178 1.27 0.81 11.94
CA ASN A 178 2.12 1.06 10.78
C ASN A 178 3.44 1.72 11.15
N TYR A 179 3.51 2.46 12.27
CA TYR A 179 4.75 3.11 12.70
C TYR A 179 5.92 2.12 12.78
N PHE A 180 5.71 0.91 13.31
CA PHE A 180 6.76 -0.12 13.47
C PHE A 180 7.07 -0.94 12.21
N ILE A 181 6.13 -1.00 11.27
CA ILE A 181 6.25 -1.85 10.07
C ILE A 181 6.73 -1.02 8.87
N LEU A 182 6.29 0.22 8.78
CA LEU A 182 6.42 1.11 7.63
C LEU A 182 7.20 2.38 7.99
N HIS A 183 8.31 2.21 8.72
CA HIS A 183 9.17 3.30 9.24
C HIS A 183 9.65 4.32 8.21
N GLN A 184 9.61 3.99 6.92
CA GLN A 184 10.05 4.89 5.85
C GLN A 184 8.86 5.65 5.25
N ALA A 185 9.08 6.93 4.93
CA ALA A 185 8.14 7.70 4.13
C ALA A 185 7.98 7.05 2.74
N ILE A 186 6.75 7.06 2.21
CA ILE A 186 6.44 6.65 0.83
C ILE A 186 7.27 7.51 -0.13
N LYS A 187 7.90 6.86 -1.10
CA LYS A 187 8.66 7.51 -2.20
C LYS A 187 8.02 7.21 -3.54
N SER A 188 8.48 7.90 -4.59
CA SER A 188 8.03 7.67 -5.98
C SER A 188 8.09 6.19 -6.39
N ALA A 189 9.16 5.47 -6.02
CA ALA A 189 9.32 4.03 -6.30
C ALA A 189 8.34 3.11 -5.54
N ASP A 190 7.68 3.61 -4.50
CA ASP A 190 6.65 2.88 -3.76
C ASP A 190 5.24 3.14 -4.32
N THR A 191 5.12 4.04 -5.29
CA THR A 191 3.87 4.49 -5.89
C THR A 191 3.64 3.84 -7.25
N LEU A 192 2.38 3.66 -7.65
CA LEU A 192 1.98 3.33 -9.01
C LEU A 192 0.94 4.34 -9.49
N LEU A 193 1.11 4.89 -10.69
CA LEU A 193 0.09 5.65 -11.40
C LEU A 193 -0.64 4.74 -12.41
N ILE A 194 -1.96 4.75 -12.40
CA ILE A 194 -2.83 4.13 -13.40
C ILE A 194 -3.58 5.25 -14.11
N ASP A 195 -3.38 5.39 -15.42
CA ASP A 195 -3.86 6.53 -16.21
C ASP A 195 -4.01 6.09 -17.67
N ASP A 196 -5.09 6.49 -18.35
CA ASP A 196 -5.35 6.16 -19.75
C ASP A 196 -4.55 7.04 -20.72
N CYS A 197 -3.95 8.13 -20.24
CA CYS A 197 -3.07 8.96 -21.05
C CYS A 197 -1.62 8.46 -20.98
N ALA A 198 -1.13 7.92 -22.10
CA ALA A 198 0.25 7.44 -22.21
C ALA A 198 1.31 8.52 -21.89
N ASP A 199 1.02 9.79 -22.18
CA ASP A 199 1.92 10.91 -21.87
C ASP A 199 2.02 11.15 -20.35
N ASN A 200 0.89 11.08 -19.63
CA ASN A 200 0.89 11.17 -18.16
C ASN A 200 1.75 10.06 -17.55
N VAL A 201 1.58 8.83 -18.04
CA VAL A 201 2.36 7.65 -17.62
C VAL A 201 3.84 7.82 -17.92
N ALA A 202 4.20 8.32 -19.11
CA ALA A 202 5.58 8.53 -19.52
C ALA A 202 6.26 9.62 -18.67
N ILE A 203 5.59 10.76 -18.45
CA ILE A 203 6.11 11.86 -17.63
C ILE A 203 6.28 11.42 -16.17
N ALA A 204 5.33 10.68 -15.61
CA ALA A 204 5.45 10.10 -14.27
C ALA A 204 6.67 9.17 -14.17
N SER A 205 6.85 8.29 -15.17
CA SER A 205 7.96 7.35 -15.24
C SER A 205 9.32 8.05 -15.29
N GLN A 206 9.44 9.15 -16.06
CA GLN A 206 10.64 9.99 -16.08
C GLN A 206 10.96 10.62 -14.72
N CYS A 207 9.94 10.83 -13.88
CA CYS A 207 10.08 11.33 -12.51
C CYS A 207 10.28 10.21 -11.47
N GLY A 208 10.57 8.98 -11.90
CA GLY A 208 10.78 7.83 -11.04
C GLY A 208 9.51 7.27 -10.40
N ILE A 209 8.33 7.62 -10.92
CA ILE A 209 7.03 7.09 -10.49
C ILE A 209 6.62 6.02 -11.52
N PRO A 210 6.60 4.73 -11.15
CA PRO A 210 6.05 3.69 -11.99
C PRO A 210 4.64 4.05 -12.47
N GLY A 211 4.40 3.91 -13.78
CA GLY A 211 3.09 4.13 -14.37
C GLY A 211 2.62 2.91 -15.17
N LEU A 212 1.31 2.73 -15.25
CA LEU A 212 0.63 1.68 -15.98
C LEU A 212 -0.45 2.33 -16.85
N HIS A 213 -0.31 2.20 -18.16
CA HIS A 213 -1.28 2.73 -19.10
C HIS A 213 -2.57 1.93 -19.02
N PHE A 214 -3.67 2.60 -18.74
CA PHE A 214 -4.95 1.95 -18.62
C PHE A 214 -5.63 1.83 -19.97
N ASP A 215 -5.56 0.63 -20.55
CA ASP A 215 -6.37 0.23 -21.69
C ASP A 215 -7.04 -1.11 -21.32
N PRO A 216 -8.38 -1.17 -21.25
CA PRO A 216 -9.07 -2.37 -20.78
C PRO A 216 -8.69 -3.65 -21.55
N THR A 217 -8.28 -3.54 -22.81
CA THR A 217 -7.91 -4.71 -23.63
C THR A 217 -6.50 -5.24 -23.31
N THR A 218 -5.57 -4.37 -22.93
CA THR A 218 -4.16 -4.74 -22.71
C THR A 218 -3.73 -4.67 -21.25
N PHE A 219 -4.56 -4.10 -20.36
CA PHE A 219 -4.20 -3.78 -18.98
C PHE A 219 -3.67 -5.00 -18.19
N ARG A 220 -4.35 -6.15 -18.29
CA ARG A 220 -3.90 -7.38 -17.60
C ARG A 220 -2.51 -7.83 -18.05
N ALA A 221 -2.23 -7.77 -19.36
CA ALA A 221 -0.92 -8.15 -19.89
C ALA A 221 0.18 -7.19 -19.40
N GLN A 222 -0.11 -5.89 -19.38
CA GLN A 222 0.81 -4.88 -18.87
C GLN A 222 1.08 -5.04 -17.36
N LEU A 223 0.03 -5.31 -16.58
CA LEU A 223 0.12 -5.58 -15.15
C LEU A 223 1.07 -6.75 -14.84
N LEU A 224 0.94 -7.86 -15.57
CA LEU A 224 1.80 -9.04 -15.42
C LEU A 224 3.26 -8.78 -15.86
N ALA A 225 3.50 -7.76 -16.69
CA ALA A 225 4.84 -7.38 -17.10
C ALA A 225 5.60 -6.59 -16.02
N LEU A 226 4.90 -5.94 -15.08
CA LEU A 226 5.52 -5.16 -14.00
C LEU A 226 6.44 -5.99 -13.09
N ASP A 227 6.10 -7.26 -12.83
CA ASP A 227 6.91 -8.14 -11.98
C ASP A 227 8.27 -8.53 -12.63
N LYS A 228 8.35 -8.49 -13.96
CA LYS A 228 9.53 -8.96 -14.71
C LYS A 228 10.69 -7.95 -14.72
N HIS A 229 10.42 -6.68 -14.48
CA HIS A 229 11.36 -5.60 -14.80
C HIS A 229 12.09 -4.93 -13.60
N GLU A 230 11.83 -5.32 -12.35
CA GLU A 230 12.37 -4.58 -11.17
C GLU A 230 13.19 -5.46 -10.19
N PRO A 231 14.43 -5.88 -10.53
CA PRO A 231 15.32 -6.63 -9.64
C PRO A 231 15.77 -5.82 -8.39
N GLY A 232 15.68 -4.48 -8.42
CA GLY A 232 16.03 -3.60 -7.31
C GLY A 232 15.10 -3.75 -6.09
N ARG A 233 13.82 -3.99 -6.35
CA ARG A 233 12.77 -4.08 -5.32
C ARG A 233 12.80 -5.38 -4.55
N GLN A 234 13.02 -6.50 -5.25
CA GLN A 234 13.25 -7.81 -4.62
C GLN A 234 14.43 -7.77 -3.64
N ARG A 235 15.45 -6.96 -3.92
CA ARG A 235 16.62 -6.77 -3.05
C ARG A 235 16.25 -6.07 -1.74
N ARG A 236 15.41 -5.02 -1.80
CA ARG A 236 14.91 -4.30 -0.61
C ARG A 236 13.97 -5.17 0.23
N GLN A 237 13.10 -5.94 -0.40
CA GLN A 237 12.19 -6.86 0.29
C GLN A 237 12.94 -8.01 0.97
N LYS A 238 13.95 -8.59 0.33
CA LYS A 238 14.84 -9.59 0.97
C LYS A 238 15.50 -9.01 2.22
N LEU A 239 15.98 -7.77 2.16
CA LEU A 239 16.55 -7.04 3.30
C LEU A 239 15.52 -6.81 4.43
N ALA A 240 14.31 -6.35 4.11
CA ALA A 240 13.23 -6.16 5.10
C ALA A 240 12.83 -7.49 5.77
N LYS A 241 12.73 -8.58 5.00
CA LYS A 241 12.43 -9.93 5.51
C LYS A 241 13.56 -10.47 6.39
N MET A 242 14.82 -10.17 6.05
CA MET A 242 15.98 -10.49 6.89
C MET A 242 16.00 -9.69 8.22
N LEU A 243 15.63 -8.41 8.17
CA LEU A 243 15.56 -7.55 9.36
C LEU A 243 14.42 -7.97 10.30
N SER A 244 13.23 -8.27 9.76
CA SER A 244 12.11 -8.81 10.56
C SER A 244 12.47 -10.11 11.27
N ARG A 245 13.18 -11.01 10.57
CA ARG A 245 13.70 -12.25 11.20
C ARG A 245 14.71 -11.97 12.31
N ARG A 246 15.52 -10.91 12.21
CA ARG A 246 16.46 -10.52 13.28
C ARG A 246 15.74 -9.95 14.50
N LEU A 247 14.71 -9.14 14.29
CA LEU A 247 13.93 -8.55 15.39
C LEU A 247 13.10 -9.59 16.15
N GLN A 248 12.67 -10.66 15.48
CA GLN A 248 11.98 -11.79 16.11
C GLN A 248 12.92 -12.76 16.85
N GLN A 249 14.25 -12.58 16.77
CA GLN A 249 15.16 -13.38 17.59
C GLN A 249 15.22 -12.81 19.00
N PRO A 250 15.03 -13.62 20.05
CA PRO A 250 15.17 -13.16 21.43
C PRO A 250 16.62 -12.67 21.63
N ILE A 251 16.76 -11.38 21.98
CA ILE A 251 18.05 -10.74 22.24
C ILE A 251 18.68 -11.45 23.44
N LYS A 252 19.68 -12.32 23.20
CA LYS A 252 20.54 -12.82 24.26
C LYS A 252 21.53 -11.71 24.63
N LEU A 253 21.15 -10.88 25.60
CA LEU A 253 22.07 -9.96 26.27
C LEU A 253 23.12 -10.79 27.01
N GLN A 254 24.28 -11.02 26.40
CA GLN A 254 25.46 -11.47 27.14
C GLN A 254 26.07 -10.26 27.84
N VAL A 255 25.70 -10.09 29.11
CA VAL A 255 26.42 -9.21 30.03
C VAL A 255 27.78 -9.84 30.30
N ILE A 256 28.82 -9.33 29.62
CA ILE A 256 30.20 -9.73 29.90
C ILE A 256 30.71 -8.82 31.02
N CYS A 257 30.47 -9.22 32.27
CA CYS A 257 31.18 -8.66 33.42
C CYS A 257 32.64 -9.12 33.37
N SER A 258 33.50 -8.34 32.74
CA SER A 258 34.94 -8.56 32.79
C SER A 258 35.50 -7.84 34.03
N SER A 259 35.59 -8.54 35.15
CA SER A 259 36.36 -8.04 36.30
C SER A 259 37.86 -8.03 35.95
N PRO A 260 38.60 -6.93 36.18
CA PRO A 260 40.02 -6.90 35.92
C PRO A 260 40.77 -7.80 36.92
N PRO A 261 41.85 -8.50 36.51
CA PRO A 261 42.63 -9.32 37.41
C PRO A 261 43.46 -8.43 38.35
N VAL A 262 43.18 -8.52 39.65
CA VAL A 262 43.97 -7.87 40.70
C VAL A 262 45.30 -8.62 40.84
N LYS A 263 46.39 -8.02 40.35
CA LYS A 263 47.75 -8.44 40.72
C LYS A 263 48.21 -7.63 41.93
N ALA A 264 48.34 -8.30 43.07
CA ALA A 264 48.94 -7.75 44.28
C ALA A 264 50.44 -7.47 44.05
N ARG A 265 50.86 -6.22 44.26
CA ARG A 265 52.27 -5.83 44.39
C ARG A 265 52.45 -5.12 45.73
N LYS A 266 53.42 -5.61 46.51
CA LYS A 266 53.90 -5.03 47.76
C LYS A 266 54.62 -3.70 47.47
N SER A 267 54.38 -2.70 48.30
CA SER A 267 55.24 -1.50 48.46
C SER A 267 55.70 -1.45 49.92
N PRO A 268 56.76 -0.67 50.26
CA PRO A 268 56.55 0.77 50.44
C PRO A 268 57.72 1.66 49.96
N GLY A 269 57.41 2.90 49.58
CA GLY A 269 58.43 3.94 49.43
C GLY A 269 58.03 5.18 48.61
N ARG A 270 57.51 6.20 49.31
CA ARG A 270 57.45 7.65 49.01
C ARG A 270 56.41 8.23 48.03
N PRO A 271 56.01 9.51 48.23
CA PRO A 271 54.84 10.12 47.60
C PRO A 271 55.21 11.01 46.41
N ALA A 272 54.33 11.09 45.41
CA ALA A 272 54.34 12.15 44.41
C ALA A 272 52.91 12.46 43.93
N PHE A 273 52.58 13.74 43.96
CA PHE A 273 51.41 14.36 43.37
C PHE A 273 51.40 14.23 41.83
N CYS A 274 50.20 14.08 41.24
CA CYS A 274 49.69 14.79 40.05
C CYS A 274 48.60 13.99 39.30
N THR A 275 47.47 14.65 39.05
CA THR A 275 46.37 14.34 38.09
C THR A 275 46.89 14.27 36.63
N PRO A 276 46.24 13.59 35.64
CA PRO A 276 44.91 13.96 35.13
C PRO A 276 44.00 12.85 34.54
N SER A 277 42.78 13.31 34.22
CA SER A 277 41.55 12.72 33.63
C SER A 277 41.60 11.44 32.77
N PRO A 278 40.51 10.64 32.76
CA PRO A 278 40.40 9.43 31.97
C PRO A 278 40.07 9.72 30.50
N MET A 279 40.97 9.31 29.60
CA MET A 279 40.69 9.22 28.16
C MET A 279 40.16 7.80 27.85
N THR A 280 38.90 7.69 27.44
CA THR A 280 38.31 6.44 26.95
C THR A 280 38.78 6.16 25.53
N LYS A 281 39.78 5.29 25.36
CA LYS A 281 40.14 4.72 24.05
C LYS A 281 39.27 3.51 23.75
N LEU A 282 38.27 3.68 22.87
CA LEU A 282 37.52 2.59 22.24
C LEU A 282 38.46 1.84 21.26
N LYS A 283 38.91 0.64 21.66
CA LYS A 283 39.65 -0.26 20.78
C LYS A 283 38.68 -1.29 20.19
N VAL A 284 38.18 -1.03 18.99
CA VAL A 284 37.40 -2.01 18.22
C VAL A 284 38.37 -3.00 17.60
N THR A 285 38.30 -4.27 18.02
CA THR A 285 38.98 -5.37 17.33
C THR A 285 37.94 -6.32 16.76
N SER A 286 37.77 -6.31 15.44
CA SER A 286 36.99 -7.30 14.71
C SER A 286 37.86 -8.52 14.43
N ARG A 287 37.78 -9.54 15.30
CA ARG A 287 38.23 -10.89 14.94
C ARG A 287 37.05 -11.66 14.37
N VAL A 288 37.01 -11.78 13.04
CA VAL A 288 36.13 -12.73 12.34
C VAL A 288 36.67 -14.14 12.60
N GLY A 289 36.21 -14.77 13.67
CA GLY A 289 36.45 -16.17 13.97
C GLY A 289 35.36 -17.04 13.36
N ARG A 290 35.76 -18.03 12.54
CA ARG A 290 34.89 -19.06 11.95
C ARG A 290 34.07 -19.79 13.03
N PRO A 291 32.79 -20.11 12.79
CA PRO A 291 32.00 -20.83 13.78
C PRO A 291 32.43 -22.32 13.84
N LYS A 292 32.80 -22.79 15.04
CA LYS A 292 32.88 -24.22 15.35
C LYS A 292 31.49 -24.75 15.70
N SER A 293 31.11 -25.86 15.08
CA SER A 293 29.91 -26.63 15.40
C SER A 293 29.90 -27.04 16.87
N LYS A 294 28.82 -26.71 17.59
CA LYS A 294 28.50 -27.33 18.88
C LYS A 294 27.10 -27.94 18.80
N ARG A 295 27.10 -29.28 18.85
CA ARG A 295 25.96 -30.13 19.20
C ARG A 295 25.35 -29.58 20.49
N CYS A 296 24.10 -29.14 20.43
CA CYS A 296 23.39 -28.58 21.58
C CYS A 296 22.35 -29.61 22.04
N THR A 297 22.56 -30.17 23.22
CA THR A 297 21.58 -30.96 23.96
C THR A 297 20.44 -30.04 24.37
N LYS A 298 19.21 -30.35 23.94
CA LYS A 298 17.98 -29.66 24.33
C LYS A 298 17.75 -29.85 25.83
N PHE A 299 17.74 -28.78 26.61
CA PHE A 299 16.97 -28.71 27.85
C PHE A 299 15.68 -27.94 27.57
N ARG A 300 14.54 -28.64 27.72
CA ARG A 300 13.21 -28.03 27.79
C ARG A 300 13.04 -27.48 29.21
N ILE A 301 12.85 -26.18 29.35
CA ILE A 301 12.25 -25.58 30.53
C ILE A 301 10.81 -25.25 30.13
N LEU A 302 9.85 -25.98 30.70
CA LEU A 302 8.43 -25.63 30.65
C LEU A 302 8.19 -24.45 31.61
N PRO A 303 7.46 -23.41 31.21
CA PRO A 303 6.96 -22.44 32.18
C PRO A 303 5.82 -23.05 33.00
N GLU A 304 5.98 -22.89 34.30
CA GLU A 304 5.08 -23.20 35.39
C GLU A 304 3.73 -22.48 35.22
N ARG A 305 2.63 -23.23 35.39
CA ARG A 305 1.26 -22.70 35.37
C ARG A 305 1.02 -21.90 36.65
N VAL A 306 0.84 -20.59 36.54
CA VAL A 306 0.26 -19.78 37.61
C VAL A 306 -1.25 -19.96 37.57
N ALA A 307 -1.78 -20.62 38.59
CA ALA A 307 -3.21 -20.75 38.84
C ALA A 307 -3.75 -19.43 39.41
N ILE A 308 -4.66 -18.78 38.67
CA ILE A 308 -5.48 -17.69 39.19
C ILE A 308 -6.85 -18.31 39.53
N LYS A 309 -7.20 -18.31 40.82
CA LYS A 309 -8.57 -18.61 41.28
C LYS A 309 -9.46 -17.41 40.94
N PRO A 310 -10.64 -17.61 40.32
CA PRO A 310 -11.67 -16.58 40.31
C PRO A 310 -12.41 -16.58 41.65
N HIS A 311 -12.60 -15.38 42.20
CA HIS A 311 -13.53 -15.12 43.29
C HIS A 311 -14.93 -15.00 42.67
N ASP A 312 -15.84 -15.75 43.26
CA ASP A 312 -17.27 -15.80 42.99
C ASP A 312 -17.93 -14.51 43.51
N ASP A 313 -18.86 -13.96 42.72
CA ASP A 313 -20.10 -13.31 43.17
C ASP A 313 -20.86 -12.72 41.97
N GLY A 314 -22.03 -13.30 41.66
CA GLY A 314 -23.23 -12.50 41.35
C GLY A 314 -23.67 -12.35 39.89
N ALA A 315 -24.33 -13.40 39.38
CA ALA A 315 -25.58 -13.40 38.60
C ALA A 315 -25.85 -12.31 37.53
N SER A 316 -25.95 -12.74 36.26
CA SER A 316 -27.22 -12.69 35.50
C SER A 316 -27.07 -13.38 34.14
N ASP A 317 -28.05 -14.21 33.83
CA ASP A 317 -28.25 -15.01 32.62
C ASP A 317 -27.98 -14.30 31.29
N THR A 318 -27.35 -15.01 30.35
CA THR A 318 -27.93 -15.25 29.01
C THR A 318 -27.19 -16.39 28.32
N SER A 319 -27.95 -17.44 28.01
CA SER A 319 -27.56 -18.64 27.29
C SER A 319 -27.34 -18.38 25.80
N PHE A 320 -26.20 -18.78 25.25
CA PHE A 320 -26.12 -19.20 23.85
C PHE A 320 -25.13 -20.35 23.69
N SER A 321 -25.68 -21.49 23.29
CA SER A 321 -25.03 -22.78 23.11
C SER A 321 -24.26 -22.81 21.78
N LEU A 322 -23.01 -23.25 21.83
CA LEU A 322 -22.23 -23.69 20.67
C LEU A 322 -22.49 -25.18 20.42
N PRO A 323 -22.60 -25.64 19.16
CA PRO A 323 -22.33 -27.03 18.84
C PRO A 323 -20.85 -27.24 18.51
N SER A 324 -20.22 -28.11 19.29
CA SER A 324 -19.17 -29.04 18.82
C SER A 324 -19.72 -29.87 17.65
N VAL A 325 -18.93 -30.36 16.69
CA VAL A 325 -18.04 -31.51 16.83
C VAL A 325 -17.21 -31.64 15.53
N LEU A 326 -15.93 -31.97 15.71
CA LEU A 326 -15.01 -32.52 14.71
C LEU A 326 -15.42 -33.95 14.30
N SER A 327 -15.42 -34.27 13.01
CA SER A 327 -15.12 -35.65 12.59
C SER A 327 -14.31 -35.67 11.30
N TRP A 328 -13.09 -36.17 11.41
CA TRP A 328 -12.31 -36.73 10.31
C TRP A 328 -12.42 -38.25 10.40
N ASN A 329 -12.74 -38.92 9.28
CA ASN A 329 -11.89 -39.94 8.67
C ASN A 329 -12.62 -40.74 7.56
N THR A 330 -11.85 -40.94 6.50
CA THR A 330 -11.89 -41.95 5.45
C THR A 330 -11.99 -43.39 5.95
N ILE A 331 -12.58 -44.29 5.14
CA ILE A 331 -12.05 -45.60 4.68
C ILE A 331 -13.02 -46.23 3.65
N ASP A 332 -12.42 -46.97 2.72
CA ASP A 332 -12.89 -47.64 1.49
C ASP A 332 -13.93 -48.79 1.62
N ALA A 333 -14.32 -49.28 0.43
CA ALA A 333 -15.01 -50.54 0.04
C ALA A 333 -16.54 -50.54 0.18
N GLU A 334 -17.36 -50.91 -0.80
CA GLU A 334 -17.24 -51.75 -2.01
C GLU A 334 -17.96 -51.11 -3.21
#